data_AF-A0A6G1WZU0-F1
#
_entry.id   AF-A0A6G1WZU0-F1
#
_cell.length_a   1.000
_cell.length_b   1.000
_cell.length_c   1.000
_cell.angle_alpha   90.00
_cell.angle_beta   90.00
_cell.angle_gamma   90.00
#
_symmetry.space_group_name_H-M   'P 1'
#
loop_
_entity.id
_entity.type
_entity.pdbx_description
1 polymer ?
#
loop_
_entity_poly.entity_id
_entity_poly.type
_entity_poly.pdbx_seq_one_letter_code
_entity_poly.pdbx_strand_id
1 'polypeptide(L)' 'MGRVRSTYIKRAARELIKRYPDKFSTDFKQNCLALDELAILKSKFLRNRIAGYLSTLLKQKKEV' A
#
# COMPACT_ATOMS: atom_id res chain seq x y z
N MET A 1 6.22 -23.96 3.38
CA MET A 1 5.45 -22.82 3.93
C MET A 1 5.40 -21.70 2.91
N GLY A 2 4.24 -21.41 2.34
CA GLY A 2 4.08 -20.46 1.23
C GLY A 2 4.27 -18.99 1.65
N ARG A 3 4.73 -18.15 0.71
CA ARG A 3 5.03 -16.72 0.92
C ARG A 3 3.73 -15.89 0.99
N VAL A 4 2.97 -16.05 2.08
CA VAL A 4 1.71 -15.33 2.31
C VAL A 4 1.97 -14.00 3.01
N ARG A 5 1.38 -12.92 2.48
CA ARG A 5 1.39 -11.60 3.14
C ARG A 5 0.44 -11.63 4.34
N SER A 6 0.92 -11.14 5.47
CA SER A 6 0.17 -11.08 6.73
C SER A 6 -1.12 -10.25 6.61
N THR A 7 -2.15 -10.65 7.35
CA THR A 7 -3.49 -10.02 7.33
C THR A 7 -3.47 -8.54 7.71
N TYR A 8 -2.59 -8.15 8.65
CA TYR A 8 -2.45 -6.76 9.09
C TYR A 8 -2.03 -5.82 7.93
N ILE A 9 -1.12 -6.26 7.06
CA ILE A 9 -0.65 -5.49 5.90
C ILE A 9 -1.82 -5.25 4.94
N LYS A 10 -2.62 -6.30 4.70
CA LYS A 10 -3.77 -6.23 3.79
C LYS A 10 -4.89 -5.34 4.33
N ARG A 11 -5.06 -5.30 5.66
CA ARG A 11 -6.07 -4.45 6.31
C ARG A 11 -5.65 -2.99 6.27
N ALA A 12 -4.41 -2.70 6.66
CA ALA A 12 -3.86 -1.33 6.64
C ALA A 12 -3.92 -0.71 5.24
N ALA A 13 -3.51 -1.45 4.21
CA ALA A 13 -3.56 -0.95 2.83
C ALA A 13 -4.99 -0.65 2.35
N ARG A 14 -5.96 -1.50 2.67
CA ARG A 14 -7.37 -1.27 2.33
C ARG A 14 -7.93 -0.04 3.03
N GLU A 15 -7.56 0.15 4.29
CA GLU A 15 -8.01 1.32 5.07
C GLU A 15 -7.39 2.62 4.55
N LEU A 16 -6.12 2.60 4.15
CA LEU A 16 -5.45 3.74 3.53
C LEU A 16 -6.13 4.14 2.21
N ILE A 17 -6.41 3.19 1.32
CA ILE A 17 -7.12 3.47 0.06
C ILE A 17 -8.51 4.06 0.32
N LYS A 18 -9.20 3.59 1.36
CA LYS A 18 -10.53 4.08 1.71
C LYS A 18 -10.50 5.52 2.23
N ARG A 19 -9.46 5.90 2.97
CA ARG A 19 -9.31 7.25 3.54
C ARG A 19 -8.75 8.26 2.54
N TYR A 20 -7.86 7.84 1.65
CA TYR A 20 -7.18 8.74 0.70
C TYR A 20 -7.15 8.16 -0.72
N PRO A 21 -8.30 7.99 -1.39
CA PRO A 21 -8.33 7.41 -2.73
C PRO A 21 -7.54 8.23 -3.77
N ASP A 22 -7.49 9.56 -3.62
CA ASP A 22 -6.87 10.48 -4.59
C ASP A 22 -5.35 10.57 -4.48
N LYS A 23 -4.75 10.22 -3.33
CA LYS A 23 -3.30 10.32 -3.11
C LYS A 23 -2.52 9.10 -3.59
N PHE A 24 -3.18 7.99 -3.84
CA PHE A 24 -2.49 6.76 -4.25
C PHE A 24 -2.60 6.54 -5.75
N SER A 25 -1.46 6.21 -6.36
CA SER A 25 -1.34 5.97 -7.79
C SER A 25 -0.81 4.57 -8.07
N THR A 26 -0.78 4.18 -9.33
CA THR A 26 -0.12 2.94 -9.77
C THR A 26 1.39 2.97 -9.57
N ASP A 27 1.97 4.16 -9.40
CA ASP A 27 3.40 4.37 -9.23
C ASP A 27 3.91 4.03 -7.81
N PHE A 28 5.01 3.29 -7.74
CA PHE A 28 5.59 2.84 -6.47
C PHE A 28 6.27 3.98 -5.69
N LYS A 29 6.93 4.92 -6.37
CA LYS A 29 7.63 6.03 -5.71
C LYS A 29 6.64 6.99 -5.08
N GLN A 30 5.57 7.38 -5.79
CA GLN A 30 4.50 8.20 -5.22
C GLN A 30 3.88 7.53 -3.99
N ASN A 31 3.59 6.23 -4.06
CA ASN A 31 3.01 5.52 -2.93
C ASN A 31 3.96 5.43 -1.73
N CYS A 32 5.27 5.33 -1.96
CA CYS A 32 6.27 5.33 -0.90
C CYS A 32 6.35 6.69 -0.19
N LEU A 33 6.31 7.79 -0.94
CA LEU A 33 6.28 9.15 -0.42
C LEU A 33 4.99 9.43 0.36
N ALA A 34 3.84 9.11 -0.23
CA ALA A 34 2.55 9.26 0.44
C ALA A 34 2.47 8.44 1.74
N LEU A 35 3.06 7.24 1.76
CA LEU A 35 3.15 6.44 2.99
C LEU A 35 4.08 7.04 4.03
N ASP A 36 5.18 7.68 3.62
CA ASP A 36 6.11 8.36 4.53
C ASP A 36 5.44 9.58 5.18
N GLU A 37 4.65 10.33 4.41
CA GLU A 37 3.85 11.45 4.91
C GLU A 37 2.70 11.01 5.83
N LEU A 38 2.00 9.93 5.50
CA LEU A 38 0.79 9.48 6.22
C LEU A 38 1.10 8.64 7.45
N ALA A 39 2.21 7.91 7.43
CA ALA A 39 2.57 7.00 8.51
C ALA A 39 4.07 7.04 8.75
N ILE A 40 4.45 7.38 9.98
CA ILE A 40 5.83 7.25 10.48
C ILE A 40 6.14 5.75 10.65
N LEU A 41 6.23 5.03 9.54
CA LEU A 41 6.58 3.63 9.47
C LEU A 41 8.08 3.53 9.69
N LYS A 42 8.48 3.18 10.93
CA LYS A 42 9.89 2.98 11.35
C LYS A 42 10.66 1.97 10.50
N SER A 43 9.98 1.02 9.84
CA SER A 43 10.63 -0.07 9.09
C SER A 43 10.45 0.01 7.58
N LYS A 44 11.57 0.12 6.85
CA LYS A 44 11.65 0.10 5.37
C LYS A 44 10.98 -1.14 4.76
N PHE A 45 11.15 -2.32 5.36
CA PHE A 45 10.55 -3.56 4.86
C PHE A 45 9.02 -3.52 4.89
N LEU A 46 8.44 -2.97 5.96
CA LEU A 46 7.01 -2.87 6.13
C LEU A 46 6.40 -1.88 5.12
N ARG A 47 7.05 -0.72 4.97
CA ARG A 47 6.69 0.29 3.96
C ARG A 47 6.64 -0.30 2.55
N ASN A 48 7.70 -1.02 2.15
CA ASN A 48 7.78 -1.65 0.84
C ASN A 48 6.68 -2.70 0.63
N ARG A 49 6.34 -3.48 1.66
CA ARG A 49 5.24 -4.46 1.56
C ARG A 49 3.87 -3.79 1.43
N ILE A 50 3.63 -2.70 2.15
CA ILE A 50 2.37 -1.95 2.06
C ILE A 50 2.27 -1.27 0.69
N ALA A 51 3.30 -0.55 0.28
CA ALA A 51 3.38 0.11 -1.04
C ALA A 51 3.16 -0.89 -2.18
N GLY A 52 3.83 -2.04 -2.13
CA GLY A 52 3.67 -3.09 -3.14
C GLY A 52 2.26 -3.69 -3.19
N TYR A 53 1.58 -3.81 -2.03
CA TYR A 53 0.21 -4.30 -2.01
C TYR A 53 -0.80 -3.25 -2.47
N LEU A 54 -0.57 -1.97 -2.15
CA LEU A 54 -1.35 -0.83 -2.67
C LEU A 54 -1.33 -0.79 -4.20
N SER A 55 -0.14 -0.87 -4.80
CA SER A 55 0.01 -0.89 -6.27
C SER A 55 -0.72 -2.05 -6.93
N THR A 56 -0.70 -3.25 -6.33
CA THR A 56 -1.48 -4.40 -6.83
C THR A 56 -2.99 -4.14 -6.76
N LEU A 57 -3.49 -3.58 -5.65
CA LEU A 57 -4.91 -3.29 -5.48
C LEU A 57 -5.41 -2.21 -6.46
N LEU A 58 -4.61 -1.17 -6.69
CA LEU A 58 -4.98 -0.08 -7.61
C LEU A 58 -4.99 -0.55 -9.07
N LYS A 59 -4.05 -1.42 -9.45
CA LYS A 59 -4.09 -2.08 -10.77
C LYS A 59 -5.38 -2.89 -10.94
N GLN A 60 -5.75 -3.70 -9.95
CA GLN A 60 -7.00 -4.47 -9.99
C GLN A 60 -8.24 -3.60 -10.08
N LYS A 61 -8.27 -2.44 -9.40
CA LYS A 61 -9.41 -1.50 -9.48
C LYS A 61 -9.54 -0.79 -10.83
N LYS A 62 -8.44 -0.61 -11.58
CA LYS A 62 -8.45 0.10 -12.87
C LYS A 62 -8.88 -0.80 -14.03
N GLU A 63 -8.82 -2.11 -13.84
CA GLU A 63 -9.16 -3.13 -14.85
C GLU A 63 -10.61 -3.65 -14.69
N VAL A 64 -11.43 -2.95 -13.92
CA VAL A 64 -12.89 -3.20 -13.74
C VAL A 64 -13.67 -2.01 -14.26
#